data_AF-X1S675-F1
#
_entry.id   AF-X1S675-F1
#
_cell.length_a   1.000
_cell.length_b   1.000
_cell.length_c   1.000
_cell.angle_alpha   90.00
_cell.angle_beta   90.00
_cell.angle_gamma   90.00
#
_symmetry.space_group_name_H-M   'P 1'
#
loop_
_entity.id
_entity.type
_entity.pdbx_description
1 polymer ?
#
loop_
_entity_poly.entity_id
_entity_poly.type
_entity_poly.pdbx_seq_one_letter_code
_entity_poly.pdbx_strand_id
1 'polypeptide(L)' 'MAEMKKEISPGAVIAVGLGTLAVLAVAAVALAAPPTPQYACPICGQEFMTYEELYNHFTVEHPAEPIDIIWE' A
#
# COMPACT_ATOMS: atom_id res chain seq x y z
N MET A 1 -51.08 -17.35 25.71
CA MET A 1 -49.65 -17.26 25.34
C MET A 1 -49.60 -16.31 24.15
N ALA A 2 -49.31 -15.02 24.38
CA ALA A 2 -49.31 -14.04 23.30
C ALA A 2 -47.92 -14.04 22.64
N GLU A 3 -47.83 -14.55 21.42
CA GLU A 3 -46.63 -14.46 20.59
C GLU A 3 -46.56 -13.05 20.00
N MET A 4 -45.73 -12.19 20.60
CA MET A 4 -45.52 -10.82 20.14
C MET A 4 -44.54 -10.86 18.95
N LYS A 5 -45.07 -10.86 17.72
CA LYS A 5 -44.26 -10.85 16.49
C LYS A 5 -43.55 -9.51 16.36
N LYS A 6 -42.25 -9.48 16.64
CA LYS A 6 -41.42 -8.26 16.54
C LYS A 6 -41.24 -7.89 15.06
N GLU A 7 -42.00 -6.90 14.59
CA GLU A 7 -41.86 -6.37 13.24
C GLU A 7 -40.66 -5.43 13.18
N ILE A 8 -39.54 -5.92 12.65
CA ILE A 8 -38.36 -5.10 12.40
C ILE A 8 -38.66 -4.22 11.19
N SER A 9 -38.51 -2.91 11.33
CA SER A 9 -38.77 -1.99 10.21
C SER A 9 -37.77 -2.24 9.07
N PRO A 10 -38.21 -2.14 7.80
CA PRO A 10 -37.30 -2.27 6.65
C PRO A 10 -36.11 -1.30 6.75
N GLY A 11 -36.34 -0.10 7.29
CA GLY A 11 -35.30 0.90 7.54
C GLY A 11 -34.23 0.45 8.55
N ALA A 12 -34.61 -0.31 9.59
CA ALA A 12 -33.65 -0.85 10.55
C ALA A 12 -32.74 -1.90 9.91
N VAL A 13 -33.28 -2.76 9.03
CA VAL A 13 -32.48 -3.75 8.30
C VAL A 13 -31.50 -3.09 7.35
N ILE A 14 -31.94 -2.05 6.63
CA ILE A 14 -31.09 -1.28 5.71
C ILE A 14 -29.98 -0.56 6.47
N ALA A 15 -30.30 0.12 7.58
CA ALA A 15 -29.31 0.83 8.39
C ALA A 15 -28.25 -0.10 8.97
N VAL A 16 -28.67 -1.26 9.50
CA VAL A 16 -27.73 -2.27 10.01
C VAL A 16 -26.88 -2.84 8.87
N GLY A 17 -27.48 -3.19 7.73
CA GLY A 17 -26.74 -3.74 6.58
C GLY A 17 -25.71 -2.77 5.99
N LEU A 18 -26.07 -1.49 5.84
CA LEU A 18 -25.13 -0.46 5.38
C LEU A 18 -24.04 -0.19 6.43
N GLY A 19 -24.41 -0.18 7.71
CA GLY A 19 -23.45 -0.01 8.80
C GLY A 19 -22.43 -1.14 8.88
N THR A 20 -22.86 -2.40 8.76
CA THR A 20 -21.96 -3.56 8.75
C THR A 20 -21.06 -3.56 7.52
N LEU A 21 -21.59 -3.26 6.33
CA LEU A 21 -20.78 -3.11 5.12
C LEU A 21 -19.72 -2.02 5.25
N ALA A 22 -20.07 -0.86 5.80
CA ALA A 22 -19.13 0.23 6.03
C ALA A 22 -18.02 -0.17 7.02
N VAL A 23 -18.37 -0.84 8.12
CA VAL A 23 -17.39 -1.34 9.09
C VAL A 23 -16.46 -2.38 8.47
N LEU A 24 -16.98 -3.29 7.64
CA LEU A 24 -16.16 -4.28 6.93
C LEU A 24 -15.20 -3.61 5.93
N ALA A 25 -15.65 -2.59 5.21
CA ALA A 25 -14.81 -1.83 4.30
C ALA A 25 -13.67 -1.10 5.04
N VAL A 26 -13.97 -0.45 6.17
CA VAL A 26 -12.95 0.22 7.01
C VAL A 26 -11.96 -0.80 7.58
N ALA A 27 -12.45 -1.94 8.06
CA ALA A 27 -11.58 -3.01 8.57
C ALA A 27 -10.65 -3.57 7.48
N ALA A 28 -11.17 -3.77 6.25
CA ALA A 28 -10.35 -4.24 5.13
C ALA A 28 -9.21 -3.27 4.78
N VAL A 29 -9.47 -1.96 4.81
CA VAL A 29 -8.44 -0.94 4.60
C VAL A 29 -7.43 -0.92 5.74
N ALA A 30 -7.88 -0.98 6.99
CA ALA A 30 -6.99 -0.97 8.16
C ALA A 30 -6.08 -2.21 8.23
N LEU A 31 -6.51 -3.35 7.67
CA LEU A 31 -5.76 -4.59 7.63
C LEU A 31 -4.86 -4.72 6.39
N ALA A 32 -4.93 -3.80 5.43
CA ALA A 32 -4.07 -3.81 4.26
C ALA A 32 -2.64 -3.41 4.65
N ALA A 33 -1.66 -4.28 4.41
CA ALA A 33 -0.25 -3.94 4.61
C ALA A 33 0.19 -2.90 3.55
N PRO A 34 0.97 -1.87 3.94
CA PRO A 34 1.54 -0.95 2.96
C PRO A 34 2.53 -1.70 2.06
N PRO A 35 2.69 -1.27 0.79
CA PRO A 35 3.69 -1.86 -0.07
C PRO A 35 5.09 -1.56 0.50
N THR A 36 5.91 -2.59 0.62
CA THR A 36 7.30 -2.45 1.10
C THR A 36 8.23 -2.14 -0.07
N PRO A 37 9.19 -1.22 0.08
CA PRO A 37 10.20 -1.00 -0.94
C PRO A 37 11.01 -2.28 -1.16
N GLN A 38 11.34 -2.56 -2.41
CA GLN A 38 12.04 -3.79 -2.81
C GLN A 38 13.47 -3.54 -3.28
N TYR A 39 13.83 -2.28 -3.52
CA TYR A 39 15.10 -1.88 -4.11
C TYR A 39 15.81 -0.92 -3.18
N ALA A 40 17.08 -1.16 -2.88
CA ALA A 40 17.89 -0.30 -2.05
C ALA A 40 19.18 0.09 -2.78
N CYS A 41 19.56 1.36 -2.70
CA CYS A 41 20.83 1.82 -3.25
C CYS A 41 22.00 1.27 -2.43
N PRO A 42 22.95 0.54 -3.04
CA PRO A 42 24.07 -0.05 -2.30
C PRO A 42 25.11 0.98 -1.82
N ILE A 43 25.03 2.23 -2.30
CA ILE A 43 25.99 3.29 -1.98
C ILE A 43 25.50 4.11 -0.78
N CYS A 44 24.22 4.51 -0.77
CA CYS A 44 23.66 5.39 0.27
C CYS A 44 22.52 4.78 1.11
N GLY A 45 22.01 3.60 0.73
CA GLY A 45 20.94 2.90 1.46
C GLY A 45 19.52 3.46 1.24
N GLN A 46 19.32 4.43 0.33
CA GLN A 46 17.97 4.89 -0.03
C GLN A 46 17.14 3.75 -0.61
N GLU A 47 15.88 3.66 -0.21
CA GLU A 47 14.95 2.60 -0.61
C GLU A 47 13.91 3.11 -1.63
N PHE A 48 13.57 2.28 -2.61
CA PHE A 48 12.70 2.60 -3.74
C PHE A 48 11.66 1.50 -3.98
N MET A 49 10.50 1.90 -4.52
CA MET A 49 9.39 0.98 -4.81
C MET A 49 9.62 0.24 -6.12
N THR A 50 10.33 0.86 -7.06
CA THR A 50 10.58 0.34 -8.40
C THR A 50 12.06 0.37 -8.77
N TYR A 51 12.45 -0.50 -9.71
CA TYR A 51 13.80 -0.49 -10.27
C TYR A 51 14.11 0.81 -11.02
N GLU A 52 13.14 1.39 -11.72
CA GLU A 52 13.34 2.63 -12.50
C GLU A 52 13.69 3.82 -11.60
N GLU A 53 13.02 3.94 -10.45
CA GLU A 53 13.35 4.95 -9.44
C GLU A 53 14.77 4.77 -8.89
N LEU A 54 15.15 3.52 -8.53
CA LEU A 54 16.51 3.22 -8.08
C LEU A 54 17.54 3.54 -9.18
N TYR A 55 17.27 3.16 -10.43
CA TYR A 55 18.18 3.37 -11.55
C TYR A 55 18.40 4.86 -11.80
N ASN A 56 17.33 5.66 -11.84
CA ASN A 56 17.43 7.10 -12.00
C ASN A 56 18.25 7.74 -10.86
N HIS A 57 17.92 7.40 -9.60
CA HIS A 57 18.70 7.82 -8.44
C HIS A 57 20.18 7.49 -8.59
N PHE A 58 20.50 6.23 -8.93
CA PHE A 58 21.88 5.77 -9.09
C PHE A 58 22.61 6.58 -10.18
N THR A 59 21.97 6.84 -11.32
CA THR A 59 22.61 7.58 -12.42
C THR A 59 22.83 9.06 -12.14
N VAL A 60 21.97 9.70 -11.35
CA VAL A 60 22.03 11.14 -11.06
C VAL A 60 22.88 11.44 -9.84
N GLU A 61 22.71 10.67 -8.76
CA GLU A 61 23.38 10.90 -7.47
C GLU A 61 24.73 10.18 -7.36
N HIS A 62 24.95 9.13 -8.15
CA HIS A 62 26.18 8.34 -8.16
C HIS A 62 26.75 8.16 -9.57
N PRO A 63 27.10 9.27 -10.26
CA PRO A 63 27.69 9.19 -11.58
C PRO A 63 29.01 8.41 -11.53
N ALA A 64 29.16 7.43 -12.42
CA ALA A 64 30.41 6.72 -12.57
C ALA A 64 31.48 7.66 -13.15
N GLU A 65 32.65 7.70 -12.52
CA GLU A 65 33.79 8.39 -13.10
C GLU A 65 34.29 7.62 -14.35
N PRO A 66 34.60 8.32 -15.46
CA PRO A 66 35.23 7.67 -16.60
C PRO A 66 36.62 7.16 -16.20
N ILE A 67 36.88 5.88 -16.45
CA ILE A 67 38.20 5.30 -16.29
C ILE A 67 38.94 5.47 -17.61
N ASP A 68 40.04 6.23 -17.58
CA ASP A 68 40.96 6.33 -18.72
C ASP A 68 41.79 5.05 -18.82
N ILE A 69 41.47 4.22 -19.82
CA ILE A 69 42.25 3.02 -20.11
C ILE A 69 43.47 3.43 -20.93
N ILE A 70 44.61 3.56 -20.27
CA ILE A 70 45.91 3.81 -20.92
C ILE A 70 46.45 2.47 -21.40
N TRP A 71 46.40 2.23 -22.72
CA TRP A 71 47.03 1.08 -23.34
C TRP A 71 48.48 1.43 -23.68
N GLU A 72 49.45 0.82 -22.98
CA GLU A 72 50.89 0.86 -23.31
C GLU A 72 51.26 -0.19 -24.37
#